data_AF-A0A8V0YGE9-F1
#
_entry.id   AF-A0A8V0YGE9-F1
#
_cell.length_a   1.000
_cell.length_b   1.000
_cell.length_c   1.000
_cell.angle_alpha   90.00
_cell.angle_beta   90.00
_cell.angle_gamma   90.00
#
_symmetry.space_group_name_H-M   'P 1'
#
loop_
_entity.id
_entity.type
_entity.pdbx_description
1 polymer ?
#
loop_
_entity_poly.entity_id
_entity_poly.type
_entity_poly.pdbx_seq_one_letter_code
_entity_poly.pdbx_strand_id
1 'polypeptide(L)'
;MAGQVWEVPGGSWGFLVAGGGGKTWYARERTMIFCFLSRTVQLASASSLLGRLLCSASTNKPVLTLFTKKPCPLCDEAKEALEPYKRRFILQEVDITLPENSAWYHKYKYDIPVFHLNGRFLMKHQVDIQKFEDQLTKLEMHNDGNH
;
A
#
# COMPACT_ATOMS: atom_id res chain seq x y z
N MET A 1 13.49 -36.17 -14.06
CA MET A 1 13.38 -35.08 -15.04
C MET A 1 13.20 -33.77 -14.28
N ALA A 2 14.09 -32.81 -14.49
CA ALA A 2 14.15 -31.55 -13.75
C ALA A 2 13.16 -30.53 -14.34
N GLY A 3 12.33 -29.92 -13.49
CA GLY A 3 11.54 -28.74 -13.87
C GLY A 3 12.40 -27.49 -13.74
N GLN A 4 12.38 -26.62 -14.74
CA GLN A 4 13.07 -25.32 -14.69
C GLN A 4 12.09 -24.23 -14.25
N VAL A 5 12.46 -23.53 -13.18
CA VAL A 5 11.86 -22.28 -12.74
C VAL A 5 12.45 -21.13 -13.57
N TRP A 6 11.63 -20.15 -13.95
CA TRP A 6 12.11 -18.91 -14.57
C TRP A 6 11.32 -17.73 -13.98
N GLU A 7 12.00 -16.60 -13.80
CA GLU A 7 11.41 -15.36 -13.29
C GLU A 7 10.89 -14.47 -14.43
N VAL A 8 9.66 -13.95 -14.27
CA VAL A 8 9.09 -12.89 -15.10
C VAL A 8 9.23 -11.52 -14.42
N PRO A 9 9.41 -10.43 -15.19
CA PRO A 9 9.45 -9.08 -14.63
C PRO A 9 8.11 -8.73 -13.98
N GLY A 10 8.14 -8.47 -12.67
CA GLY A 10 6.94 -8.28 -11.83
C GLY A 10 6.86 -9.21 -10.60
N GLY A 11 7.86 -10.07 -10.38
CA GLY A 11 8.02 -10.81 -9.12
C GLY A 11 7.03 -11.95 -8.89
N SER A 12 6.44 -12.51 -9.95
CA SER A 12 5.50 -13.63 -9.84
C SER A 12 6.17 -14.95 -10.27
N TRP A 13 6.02 -15.98 -9.45
CA TRP A 13 6.49 -17.34 -9.76
C TRP A 13 5.40 -18.09 -10.53
N GLY A 14 5.70 -18.59 -11.73
CA GLY A 14 4.78 -19.39 -12.53
C GLY A 14 5.22 -20.85 -12.63
N PHE A 15 4.28 -21.79 -12.61
CA PHE A 15 4.52 -23.19 -12.96
C PHE A 15 3.74 -23.55 -14.22
N LEU A 16 4.42 -24.14 -15.21
CA LEU A 16 3.79 -24.67 -16.42
C LEU A 16 3.56 -26.18 -16.24
N VAL A 17 2.30 -26.59 -16.11
CA VAL A 17 1.93 -28.02 -16.11
C VAL A 17 1.40 -28.37 -17.50
N ALA A 18 2.10 -29.27 -18.19
CA ALA A 18 1.68 -29.76 -19.49
C ALA A 18 0.55 -30.79 -19.33
N GLY A 19 -0.69 -30.36 -19.55
CA GLY A 19 -1.88 -31.22 -19.71
C GLY A 19 -2.71 -30.72 -20.88
N GLY A 20 -2.93 -31.59 -21.87
CA GLY A 20 -3.51 -31.23 -23.16
C GLY A 20 -4.95 -30.73 -23.13
N GLY A 21 -5.28 -29.92 -24.15
CA GLY A 21 -6.65 -29.63 -24.57
C GLY A 21 -7.35 -28.47 -23.85
N GLY A 22 -7.43 -27.32 -24.53
CA GLY A 22 -8.34 -26.23 -24.14
C GLY A 22 -7.65 -25.04 -23.48
N LYS A 23 -7.19 -24.09 -24.29
CA LYS A 23 -6.81 -22.74 -23.84
C LYS A 23 -8.08 -21.99 -23.42
N THR A 24 -8.46 -22.08 -22.15
CA THR A 24 -9.47 -21.21 -21.55
C THR A 24 -8.76 -20.12 -20.75
N TRP A 25 -8.94 -18.87 -21.17
CA TRP A 25 -8.43 -17.70 -20.49
C TRP A 25 -9.48 -17.26 -19.48
N TYR A 26 -9.22 -17.40 -18.18
CA TYR A 26 -10.07 -16.78 -17.16
C TYR A 26 -9.51 -15.41 -16.79
N ALA A 27 -10.00 -14.39 -17.48
CA ALA A 27 -9.90 -13.00 -17.06
C ALA A 27 -10.80 -12.82 -15.82
N ARG A 28 -10.21 -12.47 -14.67
CA ARG A 28 -10.97 -12.05 -13.49
C ARG A 28 -11.27 -10.57 -13.63
N GLU A 29 -12.42 -10.27 -14.22
CA GLU A 29 -12.88 -8.89 -14.38
C GLU A 29 -13.39 -8.30 -13.06
N ARG A 30 -13.00 -7.05 -12.86
CA ARG A 30 -13.39 -6.14 -11.78
C ARG A 30 -14.79 -5.56 -12.09
N THR A 31 -15.64 -5.60 -11.07
CA THR A 31 -16.58 -4.51 -10.70
C THR A 31 -17.76 -4.17 -11.64
N MET A 32 -18.97 -4.42 -11.14
CA MET A 32 -20.14 -3.53 -11.28
C MET A 32 -21.08 -3.87 -10.11
N ILE A 33 -21.18 -3.06 -9.06
CA ILE A 33 -22.15 -1.96 -8.94
C ILE A 33 -23.45 -2.28 -9.69
N PHE A 34 -24.33 -3.02 -9.03
CA PHE A 34 -25.76 -2.91 -9.25
C PHE A 34 -26.44 -2.96 -7.88
N CYS A 35 -26.72 -1.77 -7.34
CA CYS A 35 -27.80 -1.59 -6.39
C CYS A 35 -29.11 -1.91 -7.13
N PHE A 36 -29.57 -3.15 -7.07
CA PHE A 36 -30.96 -3.47 -7.38
C PHE A 36 -31.76 -3.50 -6.09
N LEU A 37 -32.78 -2.66 -6.09
CA LEU A 37 -33.69 -2.39 -5.00
C LEU A 37 -34.43 -3.63 -4.53
N SER A 38 -34.60 -3.67 -3.21
CA SER A 38 -35.78 -4.08 -2.44
C SER A 38 -36.61 -5.27 -2.91
N ARG A 39 -36.78 -6.19 -1.94
CA ARG A 39 -38.06 -6.72 -1.42
C ARG A 39 -38.08 -8.25 -1.43
N THR A 40 -37.69 -8.86 -0.31
CA THR A 40 -38.56 -9.80 0.43
C THR A 40 -37.95 -10.06 1.80
N VAL A 41 -38.66 -9.58 2.82
CA VAL A 41 -38.57 -10.04 4.21
C VAL A 41 -38.79 -11.54 4.23
N GLN A 42 -37.81 -12.33 4.64
CA GLN A 42 -38.08 -13.63 5.25
C GLN A 42 -37.20 -13.83 6.49
N LEU A 43 -37.90 -13.62 7.60
CA LEU A 43 -37.56 -13.99 8.96
C LEU A 43 -37.33 -15.52 9.01
N ALA A 44 -36.11 -15.95 9.33
CA ALA A 44 -35.86 -17.30 9.80
C ALA A 44 -34.92 -17.23 11.00
N SER A 45 -35.54 -17.40 12.17
CA SER A 45 -34.90 -17.64 13.44
C SER A 45 -34.05 -18.91 13.37
N ALA A 46 -32.73 -18.76 13.47
CA ALA A 46 -31.86 -19.77 14.07
C ALA A 46 -30.58 -19.10 14.58
N SER A 47 -30.35 -19.26 15.87
CA SER A 47 -29.10 -19.02 16.57
C SER A 47 -27.85 -19.41 15.76
N SER A 48 -27.04 -18.43 15.38
CA SER A 48 -25.63 -18.68 15.08
C SER A 48 -24.80 -17.49 15.56
N LEU A 49 -24.19 -17.67 16.72
CA LEU A 49 -23.24 -16.77 17.38
C LEU A 49 -21.92 -16.59 16.57
N LEU A 50 -21.95 -16.66 15.24
CA LEU A 50 -20.75 -16.67 14.40
C LEU A 50 -20.79 -15.68 13.21
N GLY A 51 -21.75 -14.75 13.16
CA GLY A 51 -21.83 -13.73 12.10
C GLY A 51 -21.00 -12.46 12.35
N ARG A 52 -20.28 -12.36 13.48
CA ARG A 52 -19.54 -11.16 13.90
C ARG A 52 -18.03 -11.39 14.12
N LEU A 53 -17.45 -12.45 13.55
CA LEU A 53 -16.01 -12.71 13.72
C LEU A 53 -15.11 -12.04 12.67
N LEU A 54 -15.62 -11.10 11.87
CA LEU A 54 -14.84 -10.38 10.85
C LEU A 54 -14.98 -8.86 10.99
N CYS A 55 -14.99 -8.35 12.22
CA CYS A 55 -14.59 -6.96 12.41
C CYS A 55 -13.07 -6.91 12.27
N SER A 56 -12.63 -6.58 11.06
CA SER A 56 -11.25 -6.28 10.70
C SER A 56 -10.62 -5.41 11.79
N ALA A 57 -9.65 -5.94 12.52
CA ALA A 57 -8.76 -5.14 13.35
C ALA A 57 -7.96 -4.24 12.41
N SER A 58 -8.51 -3.06 12.13
CA SER A 58 -7.86 -1.97 11.43
C SER A 58 -6.68 -1.50 12.28
N THR A 59 -5.56 -2.20 12.20
CA THR A 59 -4.27 -1.64 12.60
C THR A 59 -3.95 -0.56 11.56
N ASN A 60 -4.38 0.68 11.85
CA ASN A 60 -4.16 1.82 10.97
C ASN A 60 -2.66 2.17 11.00
N LYS A 61 -1.87 1.47 10.17
CA LYS A 61 -0.45 1.78 10.04
C LYS A 61 -0.31 3.18 9.44
N PRO A 62 0.61 4.00 9.97
CA PRO A 62 0.84 5.32 9.42
C PRO A 62 1.35 5.22 7.98
N VAL A 63 0.88 6.13 7.13
CA VAL A 63 1.26 6.21 5.72
C VAL A 63 2.36 7.24 5.57
N LEU A 64 3.52 6.82 5.09
CA LEU A 64 4.64 7.69 4.76
C LEU A 64 4.68 7.90 3.24
N THR A 65 4.31 9.09 2.79
CA THR A 65 4.39 9.50 1.39
C THR A 65 5.77 10.10 1.09
N LEU A 66 6.52 9.45 0.20
CA LEU A 66 7.81 9.90 -0.33
C LEU A 66 7.60 10.54 -1.71
N PHE A 67 7.89 11.83 -1.81
CA PHE A 67 7.94 12.54 -3.09
C PHE A 67 9.33 12.38 -3.71
N THR A 68 9.39 11.80 -4.90
CA THR A 68 10.62 11.44 -5.62
C THR A 68 10.56 11.85 -7.09
N LYS A 69 11.72 11.86 -7.77
CA LYS A 69 11.89 12.11 -9.21
C LYS A 69 13.04 11.26 -9.73
N LYS A 70 13.00 10.83 -10.99
CA LYS A 70 14.14 10.17 -11.64
C LYS A 70 14.97 11.15 -12.49
N PRO A 71 16.31 11.03 -12.51
CA PRO A 71 17.17 10.30 -11.57
C PRO A 71 17.35 11.09 -10.24
N CYS A 72 17.40 10.41 -9.09
CA CYS A 72 17.60 11.03 -7.77
C CYS A 72 18.37 10.11 -6.81
N PRO A 73 19.70 10.24 -6.70
CA PRO A 73 20.51 9.40 -5.81
C PRO A 73 20.16 9.60 -4.32
N LEU A 74 19.80 10.82 -3.93
CA LEU A 74 19.35 11.13 -2.56
C LEU A 74 18.08 10.37 -2.17
N CYS A 75 17.21 10.09 -3.14
CA CYS A 75 15.98 9.37 -2.93
C CYS A 75 16.25 7.87 -2.70
N ASP A 76 17.29 7.32 -3.32
CA ASP A 76 17.70 5.92 -3.15
C ASP A 76 18.32 5.70 -1.76
N GLU A 77 19.24 6.60 -1.35
CA GLU A 77 19.82 6.60 0.01
C GLU A 77 18.73 6.71 1.09
N ALA A 78 17.76 7.59 0.88
CA ALA A 78 16.67 7.77 1.83
C ALA A 78 15.75 6.54 1.94
N LYS A 79 15.56 5.77 0.85
CA LYS A 79 14.81 4.51 0.90
C LYS A 79 15.57 3.45 1.67
N GLU A 80 16.88 3.37 1.47
CA GLU A 80 17.75 2.44 2.19
C GLU A 80 17.69 2.69 3.71
N ALA A 81 17.77 3.96 4.13
CA ALA A 81 17.63 4.35 5.53
C ALA A 81 16.27 3.94 6.15
N LEU A 82 15.22 3.82 5.34
CA LEU A 82 13.87 3.45 5.76
C LEU A 82 13.57 1.95 5.69
N GLU A 83 14.42 1.14 5.05
CA GLU A 83 14.30 -0.33 4.98
C GLU A 83 13.99 -0.99 6.34
N PRO A 84 14.73 -0.70 7.44
CA PRO A 84 14.47 -1.35 8.73
C PRO A 84 13.08 -1.06 9.30
N TYR A 85 12.48 0.07 8.93
CA TYR A 85 11.22 0.55 9.47
C TYR A 85 10.00 0.19 8.60
N LYS A 86 10.20 -0.32 7.38
CA LYS A 86 9.11 -0.63 6.41
C LYS A 86 7.97 -1.49 6.96
N ARG A 87 8.19 -2.28 8.01
CA ARG A 87 7.14 -3.10 8.63
C ARG A 87 6.19 -2.30 9.52
N ARG A 88 6.61 -1.13 10.03
CA ARG A 88 5.84 -0.29 10.96
C ARG A 88 4.94 0.72 10.26
N PHE A 89 5.23 1.08 9.01
CA PHE A 89 4.47 2.07 8.24
C PHE A 89 4.20 1.57 6.82
N ILE A 90 3.37 2.29 6.07
CA ILE A 90 3.11 2.02 4.66
C ILE A 90 3.85 3.06 3.83
N LEU A 91 4.85 2.65 3.04
CA LEU A 91 5.55 3.55 2.13
C LEU A 91 4.72 3.77 0.86
N GLN A 92 4.40 5.02 0.57
CA GLN A 92 3.77 5.44 -0.67
C GLN A 92 4.74 6.30 -1.46
N GLU A 93 5.08 5.90 -2.67
CA GLU A 93 5.95 6.69 -3.55
C GLU A 93 5.12 7.52 -4.51
N VAL A 94 5.44 8.81 -4.62
CA VAL A 94 4.81 9.74 -5.56
C VAL A 94 5.89 10.34 -6.45
N ASP A 95 5.85 9.99 -7.73
CA ASP A 95 6.70 10.61 -8.72
C ASP A 95 6.16 11.99 -9.10
N ILE A 96 6.90 13.04 -8.73
CA ILE A 96 6.51 14.42 -9.00
C ILE A 96 6.68 14.79 -10.49
N THR A 97 7.35 13.98 -11.31
CA THR A 97 7.52 14.27 -12.74
C THR A 97 6.28 13.96 -13.56
N LEU A 98 5.33 13.19 -13.01
CA LEU A 98 4.08 12.88 -13.68
C LEU A 98 3.20 14.14 -13.81
N PRO A 99 2.50 14.32 -14.95
CA PRO A 99 1.65 15.50 -15.16
C PRO A 99 0.52 15.61 -14.12
N GLU A 100 0.01 14.48 -13.64
CA GLU A 100 -0.99 14.39 -12.56
C GLU A 100 -0.51 15.04 -11.25
N ASN A 101 0.81 15.06 -11.03
CA ASN A 101 1.46 15.57 -9.82
C ASN A 101 2.16 16.92 -10.04
N SER A 102 1.83 17.65 -11.11
CA SER A 102 2.45 18.94 -11.45
C SER A 102 2.42 19.95 -10.28
N ALA A 103 1.35 19.96 -9.48
CA ALA A 103 1.27 20.77 -8.27
C ALA A 103 2.41 20.47 -7.27
N TRP A 104 2.73 19.20 -7.07
CA TRP A 104 3.85 18.77 -6.23
C TRP A 104 5.21 19.08 -6.87
N TYR A 105 5.31 18.96 -8.19
CA TYR A 105 6.52 19.35 -8.92
C TYR A 105 6.89 20.80 -8.65
N HIS A 106 5.94 21.72 -8.83
CA HIS A 106 6.20 23.15 -8.62
C HIS A 106 6.59 23.46 -7.18
N LYS A 107 6.02 22.73 -6.22
CA LYS A 107 6.25 22.92 -4.79
C LYS A 107 7.59 22.34 -4.31
N TYR A 108 7.98 21.16 -4.78
CA TYR A 108 9.06 20.36 -4.19
C TYR A 108 10.21 20.03 -5.14
N LYS A 109 10.22 20.50 -6.40
CA LYS A 109 11.29 20.21 -7.39
C LYS A 109 12.73 20.40 -6.89
N TYR A 110 12.96 21.31 -5.94
CA TYR A 110 14.29 21.59 -5.37
C TYR A 110 14.47 21.04 -3.94
N ASP A 111 13.43 20.47 -3.37
CA ASP A 111 13.38 20.04 -1.96
C ASP A 111 13.31 18.51 -1.81
N ILE A 112 13.27 17.76 -2.93
CA ILE A 112 13.22 16.29 -2.92
C ILE A 112 14.52 15.68 -2.34
N PRO A 113 14.45 14.55 -1.61
CA PRO A 113 13.23 13.83 -1.23
C PRO A 113 12.43 14.55 -0.14
N VAL A 114 11.09 14.55 -0.25
CA VAL A 114 10.18 15.11 0.76
C VAL A 114 9.31 13.99 1.33
N PHE A 115 9.13 14.00 2.65
CA PHE A 115 8.38 12.99 3.39
C PHE A 115 7.16 13.59 4.06
N HIS A 116 6.00 13.02 3.80
CA HIS A 116 4.77 13.31 4.54
C HIS A 116 4.32 12.09 5.32
N LEU A 117 4.00 12.26 6.60
CA LEU A 117 3.47 11.20 7.45
C LEU A 117 1.98 11.49 7.71
N ASN A 118 1.10 10.57 7.30
CA ASN A 118 -0.35 10.73 7.31
C ASN A 118 -0.81 12.05 6.64
N GLY A 119 -0.19 12.39 5.51
CA GLY A 119 -0.48 13.63 4.76
C GLY A 119 0.06 14.92 5.38
N ARG A 120 0.83 14.85 6.47
CA ARG A 120 1.50 16.01 7.09
C ARG A 120 2.98 16.01 6.77
N PHE A 121 3.53 17.17 6.44
CA PHE A 121 4.96 17.31 6.21
C PHE A 121 5.77 16.89 7.45
N LEU A 122 6.74 16.00 7.25
CA LEU A 122 7.61 15.48 8.30
C LEU A 122 9.04 16.04 8.16
N MET A 123 9.66 15.80 7.01
CA MET A 123 11.06 16.13 6.74
C MET A 123 11.35 16.21 5.23
N LYS A 124 12.48 16.79 4.86
CA LYS A 124 12.97 16.90 3.48
C LYS A 124 14.49 16.83 3.40
N HIS A 125 15.02 16.58 2.20
CA HIS A 125 16.44 16.43 1.85
C HIS A 125 17.15 15.21 2.45
N GLN A 126 16.98 14.96 3.75
CA GLN A 126 17.61 13.87 4.48
C GLN A 126 16.62 13.19 5.44
N VAL A 127 16.84 11.90 5.70
CA VAL A 127 16.07 11.12 6.66
C VAL A 127 16.68 11.31 8.04
N ASP A 128 15.94 11.99 8.92
CA ASP A 128 16.27 12.07 10.34
C ASP A 128 15.58 10.90 11.06
N ILE A 129 16.36 9.86 11.35
CA ILE A 129 15.86 8.62 11.94
C ILE A 129 15.26 8.88 13.33
N GLN A 130 15.91 9.70 14.15
CA GLN A 130 15.44 9.99 15.51
C GLN A 130 14.07 10.71 15.46
N LYS A 131 13.98 11.75 14.64
CA LYS A 131 12.72 12.48 14.45
C LYS A 131 11.63 11.59 13.87
N PHE A 132 11.99 10.69 12.95
CA PHE A 132 11.05 9.74 12.35
C PHE A 132 10.51 8.75 13.37
N GLU A 133 11.39 8.16 14.20
CA GLU A 133 11.02 7.23 15.27
C GLU A 133 10.10 7.86 16.31
N ASP A 134 10.41 9.09 16.74
CA ASP A 134 9.58 9.83 17.70
C ASP A 134 8.17 10.05 17.17
N GLN A 135 8.05 10.46 15.90
CA GLN A 135 6.76 10.69 15.26
C GLN A 135 5.99 9.40 15.03
N LEU A 136 6.69 8.33 14.65
CA LEU A 136 6.09 7.01 14.46
C LEU A 136 5.51 6.46 15.77
N THR A 137 6.29 6.53 16.85
CA THR A 137 5.88 6.08 18.19
C THR A 137 4.71 6.91 18.70
N LYS A 138 4.72 8.24 18.49
CA LYS A 138 3.61 9.12 18.88
C LYS A 138 2.29 8.75 18.19
N LEU A 139 2.35 8.31 16.94
CA LEU A 139 1.17 7.88 16.18
C LEU A 139 0.67 6.51 16.64
N GLU A 140 1.57 5.57 16.94
CA GLU A 140 1.22 4.28 17.50
C GLU A 140 0.45 4.46 18.82
N MET A 141 0.94 5.33 19.73
CA MET A 141 0.25 5.60 21.01
C MET A 141 -1.11 6.30 20.87
N HIS A 142 -1.30 7.17 19.87
CA HIS A 142 -2.58 7.85 19.66
C HIS A 142 -3.64 6.94 19.03
N ASN A 143 -3.22 5.93 18.27
CA ASN A 143 -4.15 5.05 17.58
C ASN A 143 -4.86 4.07 18.54
N ASP A 144 -4.29 3.85 19.74
CA ASP A 144 -4.87 3.01 20.80
C ASP A 144 -5.92 3.73 21.66
N GLY A 145 -5.93 5.07 21.66
CA GLY A 145 -6.81 5.89 22.51
C GLY A 145 -8.12 6.35 21.86
N ASN A 146 -8.35 5.99 20.60
CA ASN A 146 -9.54 6.40 19.83
C ASN A 146 -10.42 5.18 19.54
N HIS A 147 -11.07 4.66 20.59
CA HIS A 147 -12.07 3.58 20.52
C HIS A 147 -13.27 3.91 21.39
#